data_AF-A0AAD9KJI8-F1
#
_entry.id   AF-A0AAD9KJI8-F1
#
_cell.length_a   1.000
_cell.length_b   1.000
_cell.length_c   1.000
_cell.angle_alpha   90.00
_cell.angle_beta   90.00
_cell.angle_gamma   90.00
#
_symmetry.space_group_name_H-M   'P 1'
#
loop_
_entity.id
_entity.type
_entity.pdbx_description
1 polymer ?
#
loop_
_entity_poly.entity_id
_entity_poly.type
_entity_poly.pdbx_seq_one_letter_code
_entity_poly.pdbx_strand_id
1 'polypeptide(L)'
;MALRGLTRLPVERGLRLCRWWGRSPPIIRFALSRRSHNPVRLLSRNMAYSVIERGAPNTLEYRMYFFGPSGIVSPFHDIPLYANEEEQIFNMVVEVPRWTNAKMEIATTERLNPIKQDTKKGKLRYVHNCFPHHGYIWNYGAFPQVSVSQHA
;
A
#
# COMPACT_ATOMS: atom_id res chain seq x y z
N MET A 1 32.81 36.71 -41.47
CA MET A 1 33.58 36.47 -40.22
C MET A 1 32.55 36.26 -39.12
N ALA A 2 32.11 35.01 -38.84
CA ALA A 2 32.67 34.14 -37.79
C ALA A 2 32.60 34.85 -36.40
N LEU A 3 31.93 34.39 -35.32
CA LEU A 3 31.47 33.08 -34.84
C LEU A 3 30.54 33.29 -33.61
N ARG A 4 29.63 32.32 -33.37
CA ARG A 4 29.26 31.64 -32.08
C ARG A 4 29.08 32.48 -30.80
N GLY A 5 28.10 32.26 -29.93
CA GLY A 5 27.11 31.19 -29.82
C GLY A 5 26.21 31.42 -28.60
N LEU A 6 24.92 31.06 -28.75
CA LEU A 6 23.97 30.90 -27.65
C LEU A 6 24.34 29.66 -26.83
N THR A 7 24.50 29.82 -25.52
CA THR A 7 24.43 28.72 -24.56
C THR A 7 23.09 28.74 -23.82
N ARG A 8 22.57 27.53 -23.65
CA ARG A 8 21.25 27.14 -23.14
C ARG A 8 21.32 26.87 -21.63
N LEU A 9 20.27 27.31 -20.91
CA LEU A 9 19.54 26.64 -19.79
C LEU A 9 20.32 26.28 -18.49
N PRO A 10 19.67 26.12 -17.31
CA PRO A 10 18.25 25.76 -17.14
C PRO A 10 17.41 26.52 -16.11
N VAL A 11 16.11 26.37 -16.36
CA VAL A 11 14.93 26.61 -15.53
C VAL A 11 15.06 25.92 -14.17
N GLU A 12 15.01 26.71 -13.09
CA GLU A 12 14.83 26.18 -11.74
C GLU A 12 13.44 25.54 -11.61
N ARG A 13 13.44 24.22 -11.42
CA ARG A 13 12.32 23.46 -10.87
C ARG A 13 12.52 23.42 -9.36
N GLY A 14 11.57 23.90 -8.58
CA GLY A 14 11.64 23.75 -7.14
C GLY A 14 10.34 24.11 -6.45
N LEU A 15 9.74 23.11 -5.78
CA LEU A 15 8.73 23.22 -4.73
C LEU A 15 7.27 23.47 -5.17
N ARG A 16 6.68 22.47 -5.83
CA ARG A 16 5.28 22.12 -5.51
C ARG A 16 5.28 21.34 -4.20
N LEU A 17 4.97 22.04 -3.12
CA LEU A 17 4.62 21.45 -1.84
C LEU A 17 3.26 20.75 -2.00
N CYS A 18 3.26 19.50 -2.49
CA CYS A 18 2.07 18.64 -2.37
C CYS A 18 1.89 18.29 -0.89
N ARG A 19 0.98 19.01 -0.25
CA ARG A 19 0.52 18.77 1.12
C ARG A 19 0.04 17.32 1.24
N TRP A 20 0.81 16.52 1.96
CA TRP A 20 0.42 15.21 2.44
C TRP A 20 -0.67 15.37 3.50
N TRP A 21 -1.93 15.21 3.10
CA TRP A 21 -3.03 15.00 4.04
C TRP A 21 -3.42 13.51 4.00
N GLY A 22 -3.17 12.79 5.10
CA GLY A 22 -4.03 11.68 5.54
C GLY A 22 -3.81 10.25 5.01
N ARG A 23 -2.79 9.93 4.21
CA ARG A 23 -2.54 8.53 3.81
C ARG A 23 -1.72 7.79 4.88
N SER A 24 -2.35 6.83 5.56
CA SER A 24 -1.60 5.79 6.29
C SER A 24 -0.71 5.02 5.30
N PRO A 25 0.49 4.56 5.72
CA PRO A 25 1.35 3.78 4.86
C PRO A 25 0.63 2.48 4.42
N PRO A 26 0.88 2.00 3.19
CA PRO A 26 0.23 0.81 2.64
C PRO A 26 0.62 -0.47 3.38
N ILE A 27 1.68 -0.43 4.20
CA ILE A 27 2.04 -1.49 5.12
C ILE A 27 2.12 -0.90 6.53
N ILE A 28 1.40 -1.52 7.46
CA ILE A 28 1.42 -1.17 8.88
C ILE A 28 1.92 -2.39 9.66
N ARG A 29 2.82 -2.17 10.63
CA ARG A 29 3.26 -3.20 11.56
C ARG A 29 2.35 -3.20 12.78
N PHE A 30 1.82 -4.37 13.14
CA PHE A 30 1.03 -4.56 14.36
C PHE A 30 1.82 -5.43 15.34
N ALA A 31 1.86 -5.03 16.61
CA ALA A 31 2.48 -5.80 17.69
C ALA A 31 1.42 -6.21 18.72
N LEU A 32 1.40 -7.49 19.10
CA LEU A 32 0.61 -7.98 20.24
C LEU A 32 1.44 -7.82 21.52
N SER A 33 1.17 -6.76 22.28
CA SER A 33 1.96 -6.43 23.47
C SER A 33 1.78 -7.44 24.62
N ARG A 34 2.86 -8.13 25.00
CA ARG A 34 3.22 -8.30 26.41
C ARG A 34 4.47 -7.46 26.69
N ARG A 35 4.35 -6.46 27.56
CA ARG A 35 5.46 -5.58 27.91
C ARG A 35 6.57 -6.39 28.59
N SER A 36 7.77 -6.38 28.01
CA SER A 36 9.02 -6.48 28.74
C SER A 36 10.05 -5.62 28.03
N HIS A 37 10.65 -4.68 28.76
CA HIS A 37 11.66 -3.76 28.22
C HIS A 37 13.00 -4.48 28.11
N ASN A 38 13.56 -4.54 26.90
CA ASN A 38 15.01 -4.70 26.70
C ASN A 38 15.41 -3.88 25.47
N PRO A 39 16.38 -2.95 25.57
CA PRO A 39 16.82 -2.17 24.42
C PRO A 39 17.89 -2.97 23.67
N VAL A 40 17.48 -3.85 22.77
CA VAL A 40 18.41 -4.46 21.81
C VAL A 40 18.37 -3.67 20.50
N ARG A 41 19.57 -3.29 20.06
CA ARG A 41 19.89 -2.45 18.90
C ARG A 41 18.98 -2.68 17.69
N LEU A 42 18.23 -1.64 17.30
CA LEU A 42 17.56 -1.51 16.01
C LEU A 42 18.59 -1.49 14.88
N LEU A 43 18.97 -2.66 14.37
CA LEU A 43 19.39 -2.80 12.98
C LEU A 43 18.13 -2.72 12.10
N SER A 44 17.48 -1.55 12.08
CA SER A 44 16.38 -1.27 11.16
C SER A 44 16.97 -1.02 9.78
N ARG A 45 17.39 -2.09 9.10
CA ARG A 45 17.59 -2.05 7.66
C ARG A 45 16.23 -1.65 7.07
N ASN A 46 16.16 -0.44 6.50
CA ASN A 46 14.97 0.10 5.82
C ASN A 46 14.46 -0.91 4.77
N MET A 47 13.62 -1.88 5.18
CA MET A 47 12.82 -2.71 4.29
C MET A 47 11.60 -1.91 3.86
N ALA A 48 11.85 -0.79 3.18
CA ALA A 48 10.80 0.09 2.73
C ALA A 48 10.11 -0.55 1.53
N TYR A 49 8.94 -1.15 1.75
CA TYR A 49 8.03 -1.43 0.67
C TYR A 49 7.46 -0.12 0.13
N SER A 50 7.36 -0.01 -1.18
CA SER A 50 6.76 1.12 -1.88
C SER A 50 5.67 0.65 -2.83
N VAL A 51 4.84 1.59 -3.29
CA VAL A 51 3.72 1.30 -4.19
C VAL A 51 3.98 1.92 -5.56
N ILE A 52 3.67 1.15 -6.60
CA ILE A 52 3.68 1.58 -7.99
C ILE A 52 2.22 1.59 -8.47
N GLU A 53 1.68 2.77 -8.70
CA GLU A 53 0.33 2.96 -9.22
C GLU A 53 0.33 2.90 -10.76
N ARG A 54 -0.64 2.21 -11.35
CA ARG A 54 -0.90 2.12 -12.79
C ARG A 54 -2.37 2.42 -13.06
N GLY A 55 -2.65 3.15 -14.14
CA GLY A 55 -3.99 3.65 -14.43
C GLY A 55 -4.36 4.88 -13.60
N ALA A 56 -5.54 5.45 -13.87
CA ALA A 56 -6.05 6.59 -13.11
C ALA A 56 -6.86 6.10 -11.89
N PRO A 57 -6.76 6.75 -10.72
CA PRO A 57 -7.60 6.42 -9.56
C PRO A 57 -9.09 6.41 -9.90
N ASN A 58 -9.87 5.53 -9.26
CA ASN A 58 -11.30 5.35 -9.49
C ASN A 58 -11.66 4.96 -10.95
N THR A 59 -10.81 4.17 -11.59
CA THR A 59 -11.07 3.56 -12.91
C THR A 59 -10.93 2.05 -12.84
N LEU A 60 -11.49 1.34 -13.82
CA LEU A 60 -11.41 -0.13 -13.91
C LEU A 60 -9.96 -0.62 -14.12
N GLU A 61 -9.11 0.23 -14.69
CA GLU A 61 -7.71 -0.06 -15.00
C GLU A 61 -6.76 0.20 -13.83
N TYR A 62 -7.23 0.85 -12.76
CA TYR A 62 -6.39 1.22 -11.64
C TYR A 62 -5.82 -0.02 -10.93
N ARG A 63 -4.50 -0.09 -10.81
CA ARG A 63 -3.77 -1.16 -10.12
C ARG A 63 -2.66 -0.57 -9.26
N MET A 64 -2.50 -1.13 -8.06
CA MET A 64 -1.42 -0.80 -7.14
C MET A 64 -0.53 -2.04 -6.96
N TYR A 65 0.68 -1.97 -7.49
CA TYR A 65 1.72 -2.98 -7.33
C TYR A 65 2.64 -2.62 -6.17
N PHE A 66 3.31 -3.63 -5.60
CA PHE A 66 4.25 -3.44 -4.49
C PHE A 66 5.68 -3.67 -4.97
N PHE A 67 6.59 -2.80 -4.52
CA PHE A 67 8.02 -2.93 -4.74
C PHE A 67 8.71 -3.09 -3.39
N GLY A 68 9.36 -4.22 -3.20
CA GLY A 68 10.11 -4.58 -2.00
C GLY A 68 11.63 -4.56 -2.23
N PRO A 69 12.41 -5.07 -1.26
CA PRO A 69 13.87 -5.06 -1.32
C PRO A 69 14.48 -5.83 -2.50
N SER A 70 13.77 -6.82 -3.02
CA SER A 70 14.20 -7.70 -4.11
C SER A 70 13.55 -7.37 -5.46
N GLY A 71 12.76 -6.29 -5.56
CA GLY A 71 12.05 -5.90 -6.77
C GLY A 71 10.53 -5.87 -6.60
N ILE A 72 9.80 -6.10 -7.69
CA ILE A 72 8.33 -6.17 -7.66
C ILE A 72 7.90 -7.45 -6.94
N VAL A 73 6.99 -7.32 -5.99
CA VAL A 73 6.55 -8.41 -5.11
C VAL A 73 5.04 -8.51 -5.10
N SER A 74 4.53 -9.73 -4.92
CA SER A 74 3.13 -9.99 -4.63
C SER A 74 2.82 -9.64 -3.16
N PRO A 75 1.82 -8.78 -2.89
CA PRO A 75 1.39 -8.53 -1.52
C PRO A 75 0.69 -9.73 -0.88
N PHE A 76 0.29 -10.73 -1.66
CA PHE A 76 -0.38 -11.92 -1.13
C PHE A 76 0.60 -13.01 -0.71
N HIS A 77 1.72 -13.17 -1.43
CA HIS A 77 2.63 -14.31 -1.26
C HIS A 77 4.04 -13.92 -0.80
N ASP A 78 4.57 -12.79 -1.28
CA ASP A 78 6.00 -12.48 -1.17
C ASP A 78 6.32 -11.58 0.03
N ILE A 79 5.33 -10.89 0.59
CA ILE A 79 5.49 -10.12 1.83
C ILE A 79 5.43 -11.12 3.01
N PRO A 80 6.46 -11.19 3.87
CA PRO A 80 6.44 -12.10 5.02
C PRO A 80 5.30 -11.77 5.97
N LEU A 81 4.63 -12.80 6.51
CA LEU A 81 3.60 -12.61 7.55
C LEU A 81 4.16 -11.88 8.78
N TYR A 82 5.32 -12.33 9.27
CA TYR A 82 5.98 -11.76 10.44
C TYR A 82 7.00 -10.70 10.02
N ALA A 83 6.91 -9.51 10.64
CA ALA A 83 7.99 -8.54 10.65
C ALA A 83 9.04 -8.89 11.71
N ASN A 84 8.59 -9.47 12.83
CA ASN A 84 9.42 -10.05 13.88
C ASN A 84 8.62 -11.21 14.53
N GLU A 85 9.09 -12.45 14.36
CA GLU A 85 8.39 -13.63 14.87
C GLU A 85 8.50 -13.76 16.39
N GLU A 86 9.64 -13.40 16.98
CA GLU A 86 9.89 -13.48 18.42
C GLU A 86 8.95 -12.55 19.22
N GLU A 87 8.70 -11.36 18.67
CA GLU A 87 7.83 -10.35 19.26
C GLU A 87 6.38 -10.42 18.77
N GLN A 88 6.05 -11.43 17.93
CA GLN A 88 4.72 -11.57 17.32
C GLN A 88 4.26 -10.27 16.63
N ILE A 89 5.16 -9.66 15.86
CA ILE A 89 4.89 -8.48 15.04
C ILE A 89 4.58 -8.91 13.62
N PHE A 90 3.42 -8.51 13.12
CA PHE A 90 2.91 -8.90 11.82
C PHE A 90 3.01 -7.75 10.81
N ASN A 91 3.28 -8.08 9.55
CA ASN A 91 3.08 -7.17 8.44
C ASN A 91 1.62 -7.22 8.01
N MET A 92 0.96 -6.07 7.95
CA MET A 92 -0.38 -5.93 7.37
C MET A 92 -0.29 -5.20 6.04
N VAL A 93 -0.92 -5.74 5.00
CA VAL A 93 -1.14 -5.04 3.73
C VAL A 93 -2.46 -4.28 3.84
N VAL A 94 -2.40 -2.95 3.81
CA VAL A 94 -3.58 -2.09 3.87
C VAL A 94 -4.18 -1.95 2.48
N GLU A 95 -5.45 -2.31 2.35
CA GLU A 95 -6.22 -2.22 1.12
C GLU A 95 -7.07 -0.95 1.08
N VAL A 96 -7.80 -0.69 2.16
CA VAL A 96 -8.74 0.43 2.25
C VAL A 96 -8.40 1.32 3.45
N PRO A 97 -7.92 2.55 3.20
CA PRO A 97 -7.67 3.51 4.27
C PRO A 97 -8.95 3.87 5.02
N ARG A 98 -8.81 4.16 6.32
CA ARG A 98 -9.94 4.61 7.16
C ARG A 98 -10.65 5.81 6.53
N TRP A 99 -11.98 5.81 6.66
CA TRP A 99 -12.93 6.80 6.16
C TRP A 99 -12.98 6.94 4.64
N THR A 100 -12.57 5.92 3.90
CA THR A 100 -12.77 5.83 2.45
C THR A 100 -13.85 4.81 2.10
N ASN A 101 -14.39 4.88 0.89
CA ASN A 101 -15.51 4.04 0.45
C ASN A 101 -15.15 3.05 -0.67
N ALA A 102 -14.07 3.28 -1.40
CA ALA A 102 -13.68 2.41 -2.51
C ALA A 102 -13.34 1.03 -1.96
N LYS A 103 -14.07 0.00 -2.42
CA LYS A 103 -13.77 -1.38 -2.02
C LYS A 103 -12.56 -1.85 -2.81
N MET A 104 -11.38 -1.59 -2.27
CA MET A 104 -10.10 -2.07 -2.80
C MET A 104 -9.80 -3.45 -2.21
N GLU A 105 -9.24 -4.35 -3.00
CA GLU A 105 -8.86 -5.69 -2.58
C GLU A 105 -7.65 -6.20 -3.36
N ILE A 106 -6.87 -7.07 -2.74
CA ILE A 106 -5.80 -7.84 -3.39
C ILE A 106 -6.42 -8.74 -4.46
N ALA A 107 -5.98 -8.59 -5.71
CA ALA A 107 -6.45 -9.40 -6.82
C ALA A 107 -5.82 -10.81 -6.79
N THR A 108 -6.49 -11.78 -6.16
CA THR A 108 -5.99 -13.16 -6.06
C THR A 108 -5.84 -13.88 -7.42
N THR A 109 -6.58 -13.43 -8.44
CA THR A 109 -6.57 -14.01 -9.79
C THR A 109 -5.59 -13.34 -10.76
N GLU A 110 -5.05 -12.16 -10.43
CA GLU A 110 -4.12 -11.43 -11.28
C GLU A 110 -2.67 -11.70 -10.89
N ARG A 111 -1.77 -11.71 -11.88
CA ARG A 111 -0.33 -11.90 -11.65
C ARG A 111 0.23 -10.80 -10.74
N LEU A 112 1.07 -11.19 -9.78
CA LEU A 112 1.64 -10.31 -8.74
C LEU A 112 0.61 -9.70 -7.77
N ASN A 113 -0.64 -10.17 -7.82
CA ASN A 113 -1.72 -9.83 -6.91
C ASN A 113 -1.82 -8.32 -6.56
N PRO A 114 -1.89 -7.41 -7.56
CA PRO A 114 -2.03 -5.99 -7.28
C PRO A 114 -3.32 -5.71 -6.50
N ILE A 115 -3.34 -4.60 -5.77
CA ILE A 115 -4.59 -4.09 -5.20
C ILE A 115 -5.39 -3.39 -6.31
N LYS A 116 -6.66 -3.75 -6.44
CA LYS A 116 -7.60 -3.19 -7.41
C LYS A 116 -8.95 -2.93 -6.76
N GLN A 117 -9.78 -2.13 -7.41
CA GLN A 117 -11.14 -1.92 -6.94
C GLN A 117 -12.05 -3.09 -7.36
N ASP A 118 -12.85 -3.60 -6.44
CA ASP A 118 -13.90 -4.59 -6.70
C ASP A 118 -14.93 -4.00 -7.68
N THR A 119 -15.50 -4.87 -8.51
CA THR A 119 -16.51 -4.50 -9.50
C THR A 119 -17.78 -5.31 -9.29
N LYS A 120 -18.93 -4.63 -9.35
CA LYS A 120 -20.25 -5.28 -9.28
C LYS A 120 -21.04 -4.86 -10.51
N LYS A 121 -21.45 -5.84 -11.33
CA LYS A 121 -22.17 -5.60 -12.60
C LYS A 121 -21.40 -4.64 -13.53
N GLY A 122 -20.08 -4.81 -13.63
CA GLY A 122 -19.20 -3.98 -14.47
C GLY A 122 -18.96 -2.54 -13.96
N LYS A 123 -19.51 -2.16 -12.81
CA LYS A 123 -19.29 -0.85 -12.18
C LYS A 123 -18.38 -0.99 -10.97
N LEU A 124 -17.56 0.03 -10.74
CA LEU A 124 -16.71 0.14 -9.55
C LEU A 124 -17.57 0.14 -8.29
N ARG A 125 -17.16 -0.67 -7.31
CA ARG A 125 -17.91 -0.83 -6.07
C ARG A 125 -17.41 0.15 -5.00
N TYR A 126 -18.37 0.82 -4.38
CA TYR A 126 -18.17 1.65 -3.20
C TYR A 126 -19.05 1.12 -2.08
N VAL A 127 -18.48 1.04 -0.88
CA VAL A 127 -19.24 0.70 0.33
C VAL A 127 -20.07 1.91 0.72
N HIS A 128 -21.36 1.70 0.97
CA HIS A 128 -22.27 2.75 1.39
C HIS A 128 -21.94 3.21 2.82
N ASN A 129 -22.18 4.48 3.09
CA ASN A 129 -22.11 5.02 4.44
C ASN A 129 -23.30 4.49 5.25
N CYS A 130 -23.03 3.92 6.43
CA CYS A 130 -24.04 3.51 7.38
C CYS A 130 -23.97 4.46 8.58
N PHE A 131 -24.99 5.31 8.76
CA PHE A 131 -25.02 6.31 9.84
C PHE A 131 -24.79 5.66 11.22
N PRO A 132 -23.91 6.21 12.09
CA PRO A 132 -23.23 7.51 12.01
C PRO A 132 -21.84 7.48 11.34
N HIS A 133 -21.50 6.41 10.62
CA HIS A 133 -20.15 6.16 10.11
C HIS A 133 -19.96 6.58 8.65
N HIS A 134 -18.71 6.96 8.31
CA HIS A 134 -18.27 7.29 6.96
C HIS A 134 -17.27 6.24 6.47
N GLY A 135 -17.62 5.52 5.42
CA GLY A 135 -16.76 4.50 4.80
C GLY A 135 -16.32 3.41 5.77
N TYR A 136 -15.10 2.92 5.57
CA TYR A 136 -14.47 1.97 6.50
C TYR A 136 -14.03 2.69 7.77
N ILE A 137 -14.49 2.23 8.94
CA ILE A 137 -14.14 2.86 10.23
C ILE A 137 -12.73 2.49 10.73
N TRP A 138 -12.03 1.59 10.03
CA TRP A 138 -10.66 1.17 10.32
C TRP A 138 -9.81 1.25 9.05
N ASN A 139 -8.48 1.22 9.21
CA ASN A 139 -7.60 0.83 8.11
C ASN A 139 -7.82 -0.67 7.89
N TYR A 140 -8.35 -1.02 6.73
CA TYR A 140 -8.76 -2.38 6.40
C TYR A 140 -7.80 -2.99 5.41
N GLY A 141 -7.57 -4.29 5.51
CA GLY A 141 -6.66 -5.02 4.64
C GLY A 141 -6.48 -6.46 5.06
N ALA A 142 -5.36 -7.06 4.67
CA ALA A 142 -5.09 -8.47 4.85
C ALA A 142 -3.70 -8.74 5.46
N PHE A 143 -3.57 -9.87 6.14
CA PHE A 143 -2.27 -10.47 6.39
C PHE A 143 -1.78 -11.18 5.12
N PRO A 144 -0.51 -11.04 4.75
CA PRO A 144 0.06 -11.79 3.64
C PRO A 144 0.30 -13.25 4.05
N GLN A 145 0.44 -14.14 3.07
CA GLN A 145 0.74 -15.57 3.24
C GLN A 145 -0.32 -16.41 3.97
N VAL A 146 -1.50 -15.85 4.27
CA VAL A 146 -2.62 -16.59 4.83
C VAL A 146 -3.71 -16.82 3.79
N SER A 147 -4.22 -18.03 3.73
CA SER A 147 -5.41 -18.38 2.94
C SER A 147 -6.51 -18.90 3.85
N VAL A 148 -7.75 -18.53 3.56
CA VAL A 148 -8.92 -19.09 4.26
C VAL A 148 -9.34 -20.34 3.49
N SER A 149 -9.16 -21.52 4.06
CA SER A 149 -9.65 -22.78 3.49
C SER A 149 -11.18 -22.80 3.47
N GLN A 150 -11.79 -23.02 2.30
CA GLN A 150 -13.25 -23.04 2.13
C GLN A 150 -13.88 -24.43 2.27
N HIS A 151 -13.09 -25.43 2.68
CA HIS A 151 -13.54 -26.80 2.89
C HIS A 151 -13.54 -27.10 4.40
N ALA A 152 -14.74 -27.07 5.00
CA ALA A 152 -15.05 -27.59 6.32
C ALA A 152 -16.43 -28.26 6.25
#